data_AF-A0A971S695-F1
#
_entry.id   AF-A0A971S695-F1
#
_cell.length_a   1.000
_cell.length_b   1.000
_cell.length_c   1.000
_cell.angle_alpha   90.00
_cell.angle_beta   90.00
_cell.angle_gamma   90.00
#
_symmetry.space_group_name_H-M   'P 1'
#
loop_
_entity.id
_entity.type
_entity.pdbx_description
1 polymer ?
#
loop_
_entity_poly.entity_id
_entity_poly.type
_entity_poly.pdbx_seq_one_letter_code
_entity_poly.pdbx_strand_id
1 'polypeptide(L)'
;MLSLLLTLKILLFMHITRVKHNRALVFLISLLVILFCYSLIYLRNSRKKYSLGFLFYAAVSLIIFVDVVYYSYFNALPSIRMVKQIGQVPAVGDSVKTLLSFRNLLFLLDLPLAFLYSRRKRSTRRFNRYISWGIPGGIALTLVVLLAILSRLGLFGPVTNQELFTYHAKDIKKAIMKENIGDIETLTVK
;
A
#
# COMPACT_ATOMS: atom_id res chain seq x y z
N MET A 1 4.94 16.46 -5.56
CA MET A 1 4.81 15.95 -6.95
C MET A 1 4.61 14.44 -6.95
N LEU A 2 5.56 13.62 -6.46
CA LEU A 2 5.37 12.17 -6.36
C LEU A 2 4.16 11.76 -5.48
N SER A 3 3.95 12.46 -4.36
CA SER A 3 2.77 12.26 -3.52
C SER A 3 1.44 12.51 -4.26
N LEU A 4 1.38 13.56 -5.09
CA LEU A 4 0.18 13.90 -5.86
C LEU A 4 -0.15 12.83 -6.91
N LEU A 5 0.87 12.32 -7.62
CA LEU A 5 0.69 11.21 -8.56
C LEU A 5 0.19 9.95 -7.85
N LEU A 6 0.73 9.67 -6.66
CA LEU A 6 0.32 8.50 -5.88
C LEU A 6 -1.14 8.62 -5.40
N THR A 7 -1.57 9.82 -5.00
CA THR A 7 -2.97 10.09 -4.67
C THR A 7 -3.89 9.88 -5.88
N LEU A 8 -3.48 10.29 -7.08
CA LEU A 8 -4.24 10.03 -8.30
C LEU A 8 -4.34 8.52 -8.61
N LYS A 9 -3.26 7.76 -8.40
CA LYS A 9 -3.30 6.29 -8.54
C LYS A 9 -4.25 5.63 -7.55
N ILE A 10 -4.37 6.15 -6.34
CA ILE A 10 -5.37 5.64 -5.37
C ILE A 10 -6.81 5.93 -5.81
N LEU A 11 -7.07 7.11 -6.39
CA LEU A 11 -8.39 7.40 -6.95
C LEU A 11 -8.75 6.40 -8.06
N LEU A 12 -7.81 6.10 -8.94
CA LEU A 12 -7.98 5.07 -9.98
C LEU A 12 -8.19 3.68 -9.36
N PHE A 13 -7.40 3.31 -8.34
CA PHE A 13 -7.56 2.06 -7.61
C PHE A 13 -8.97 1.93 -7.03
N MET A 14 -9.46 2.91 -6.28
CA MET A 14 -10.79 2.87 -5.66
C MET A 14 -11.93 2.80 -6.69
N HIS A 15 -11.74 3.44 -7.85
CA HIS A 15 -12.70 3.36 -8.95
C HIS A 15 -12.78 1.94 -9.52
N ILE A 16 -11.63 1.27 -9.71
CA ILE A 16 -11.56 -0.08 -10.27
C ILE A 16 -11.99 -1.14 -9.25
N THR A 17 -11.57 -1.03 -7.98
CA THR A 17 -11.90 -1.99 -6.92
C THR A 17 -13.32 -1.85 -6.39
N ARG A 18 -14.15 -1.02 -7.03
CA ARG A 18 -15.57 -0.79 -6.74
C ARG A 18 -15.82 -0.65 -5.23
N VAL A 19 -15.05 0.21 -4.57
CA VAL A 19 -15.25 0.55 -3.15
C VAL A 19 -16.68 1.07 -2.98
N LYS A 20 -17.59 0.24 -2.45
CA LYS A 20 -19.02 0.56 -2.35
C LYS A 20 -19.36 1.32 -1.07
N HIS A 21 -18.63 1.09 0.02
CA HIS A 21 -18.92 1.69 1.33
C HIS A 21 -17.84 2.69 1.73
N ASN A 22 -18.27 3.84 2.25
CA ASN A 22 -17.39 4.82 2.91
C ASN A 22 -16.16 5.24 2.09
N ARG A 23 -16.35 5.49 0.79
CA ARG A 23 -15.28 5.90 -0.16
C ARG A 23 -14.41 7.03 0.37
N ALA A 24 -15.03 8.03 0.99
CA ALA A 24 -14.33 9.18 1.55
C ALA A 24 -13.40 8.77 2.71
N LEU A 25 -13.83 7.86 3.58
CA LEU A 25 -13.02 7.38 4.70
C LEU A 25 -11.86 6.50 4.24
N VAL A 26 -12.11 5.62 3.26
CA VAL A 26 -11.06 4.81 2.63
C VAL A 26 -9.99 5.73 2.02
N PHE A 27 -10.42 6.72 1.22
CA PHE A 27 -9.51 7.69 0.63
C PHE A 27 -8.72 8.48 1.67
N LEU A 28 -9.39 8.95 2.73
CA LEU A 28 -8.78 9.73 3.79
C LEU A 28 -7.69 8.94 4.53
N ILE A 29 -7.95 7.66 4.85
CA ILE A 29 -6.98 6.79 5.50
C ILE A 29 -5.77 6.57 4.57
N SER A 30 -5.99 6.21 3.30
CA SER A 30 -4.88 6.01 2.36
C SER A 30 -4.06 7.30 2.15
N LEU A 31 -4.72 8.46 2.12
CA LEU A 31 -4.06 9.76 2.02
C LEU A 31 -3.20 10.05 3.26
N LEU A 32 -3.74 9.83 4.47
CA LEU A 32 -3.01 10.02 5.72
C LEU A 32 -1.79 9.10 5.81
N VAL A 33 -1.92 7.83 5.43
CA VAL A 33 -0.80 6.87 5.42
C VAL A 33 0.30 7.32 4.45
N ILE A 34 -0.06 7.77 3.24
CA ILE A 34 0.93 8.28 2.28
C ILE A 34 1.62 9.53 2.79
N LEU A 35 0.88 10.48 3.34
CA LEU A 35 1.43 11.70 3.91
C LEU A 35 2.37 11.38 5.07
N PHE A 36 1.99 10.43 5.92
CA PHE A 36 2.83 9.94 7.00
C PHE A 36 4.16 9.37 6.46
N CYS A 37 4.11 8.42 5.52
CA CYS A 37 5.31 7.82 4.92
C CYS A 37 6.19 8.87 4.23
N TYR A 38 5.62 9.76 3.41
CA TYR A 38 6.41 10.80 2.75
C TYR A 38 6.98 11.82 3.72
N SER A 39 6.26 12.16 4.79
CA SER A 39 6.78 13.05 5.82
C SER A 39 8.02 12.46 6.49
N LEU A 40 7.99 11.18 6.86
CA LEU A 40 9.15 10.46 7.42
C LEU A 40 10.35 10.43 6.46
N ILE A 41 10.09 10.28 5.16
CA ILE A 41 11.15 10.16 4.16
C ILE A 41 11.77 11.52 3.82
N TYR A 42 10.95 12.55 3.55
CA TYR A 42 11.42 13.84 3.04
C TYR A 42 11.88 14.82 4.13
N LEU A 43 11.30 14.73 5.33
CA LEU A 43 11.74 15.53 6.47
C LEU A 43 13.01 14.98 7.12
N ARG A 44 13.38 13.73 6.79
CA ARG A 44 14.68 13.17 7.16
C ARG A 44 15.79 13.94 6.43
N ASN A 45 16.78 14.41 7.20
CA ASN A 45 17.92 15.16 6.67
C ASN A 45 18.98 14.23 6.06
N SER A 46 18.60 13.42 5.06
CA SER A 46 19.49 12.49 4.38
C SER A 46 19.61 12.82 2.90
N ARG A 47 20.80 12.65 2.31
CA ARG A 47 21.02 12.78 0.86
C ARG A 47 20.26 11.71 0.06
N LYS A 48 19.91 10.58 0.69
CA LYS A 48 19.18 9.47 0.07
C LYS A 48 17.65 9.68 0.08
N LYS A 49 17.12 10.78 0.64
CA LYS A 49 15.66 10.99 0.78
C LYS A 49 14.89 10.92 -0.55
N TYR A 50 15.46 11.45 -1.63
CA TYR A 50 14.84 11.39 -2.96
C TYR A 50 14.83 9.98 -3.55
N SER A 51 15.93 9.23 -3.37
CA SER A 51 16.01 7.82 -3.78
C SER A 51 15.03 6.95 -2.98
N LEU A 52 14.96 7.15 -1.66
CA LEU A 52 14.08 6.41 -0.78
C LEU A 52 12.58 6.73 -1.04
N GLY A 53 12.27 7.99 -1.36
CA GLY A 53 10.92 8.40 -1.76
C GLY A 53 10.51 7.85 -3.13
N PHE A 54 11.46 7.69 -4.05
CA PHE A 54 11.24 7.00 -5.33
C PHE A 54 11.04 5.50 -5.11
N LEU A 55 11.84 4.85 -4.27
CA LEU A 55 11.69 3.43 -3.95
C LEU A 55 10.33 3.15 -3.33
N PHE A 56 9.90 3.99 -2.38
CA PHE A 56 8.55 3.91 -1.80
C PHE A 56 7.46 4.08 -2.87
N TYR A 57 7.58 5.09 -3.73
CA TYR A 57 6.65 5.29 -4.85
C TYR A 57 6.56 4.07 -5.77
N ALA A 58 7.72 3.53 -6.17
CA ALA A 58 7.81 2.36 -7.04
C ALA A 58 7.15 1.13 -6.39
N ALA A 59 7.43 0.89 -5.11
CA ALA A 59 6.85 -0.24 -4.36
C ALA A 59 5.32 -0.13 -4.26
N VAL A 60 4.78 1.02 -3.84
CA VAL A 60 3.33 1.21 -3.74
C VAL A 60 2.66 1.15 -5.13
N SER A 61 3.31 1.72 -6.15
CA SER A 61 2.82 1.63 -7.52
C SER A 61 2.74 0.19 -8.02
N LEU A 62 3.72 -0.65 -7.68
CA LEU A 62 3.71 -2.07 -8.05
C LEU A 62 2.58 -2.81 -7.31
N ILE A 63 2.35 -2.52 -6.03
CA ILE A 63 1.25 -3.11 -5.27
C ILE A 63 -0.11 -2.73 -5.88
N ILE A 64 -0.33 -1.45 -6.16
CA ILE A 64 -1.56 -0.97 -6.82
C ILE A 64 -1.77 -1.68 -8.16
N PHE A 65 -0.70 -1.83 -8.95
CA PHE A 65 -0.74 -2.54 -10.21
C PHE A 65 -1.20 -3.99 -10.01
N VAL A 66 -0.55 -4.74 -9.11
CA VAL A 66 -0.90 -6.14 -8.85
C VAL A 66 -2.35 -6.26 -8.37
N ASP A 67 -2.77 -5.39 -7.45
CA ASP A 67 -4.13 -5.42 -6.90
C ASP A 67 -5.18 -5.11 -7.99
N VAL A 68 -4.93 -4.13 -8.86
CA VAL A 68 -5.83 -3.78 -9.97
C VAL A 68 -5.96 -4.93 -10.98
N VAL A 69 -4.83 -5.54 -11.38
CA VAL A 69 -4.83 -6.68 -12.31
C VAL A 69 -5.60 -7.85 -11.71
N TYR A 70 -5.30 -8.18 -10.46
CA TYR A 70 -5.90 -9.32 -9.78
C TYR A 70 -7.41 -9.10 -9.54
N TYR A 71 -7.79 -7.92 -9.05
CA TYR A 71 -9.18 -7.56 -8.82
C TYR A 71 -10.00 -7.57 -10.12
N SER A 72 -9.43 -7.16 -11.25
CA SER A 72 -10.13 -7.17 -12.53
C SER A 72 -10.54 -8.58 -12.99
N TYR A 73 -9.86 -9.62 -12.52
CA TYR A 73 -10.17 -11.02 -12.89
C TYR A 73 -10.93 -11.76 -11.81
N PHE A 74 -10.47 -11.67 -10.57
CA PHE A 74 -11.01 -12.44 -9.45
C PHE A 74 -12.06 -11.67 -8.64
N ASN A 75 -12.30 -10.38 -8.94
CA ASN A 75 -13.19 -9.48 -8.18
C ASN A 75 -12.89 -9.45 -6.65
N ALA A 76 -11.66 -9.79 -6.28
CA ALA A 76 -11.16 -9.84 -4.90
C ALA A 76 -9.74 -9.27 -4.86
N LEU A 77 -9.31 -8.76 -3.70
CA LEU A 77 -7.94 -8.30 -3.51
C LEU A 77 -7.01 -9.51 -3.28
N PRO A 78 -5.78 -9.50 -3.82
CA PRO A 78 -4.86 -10.63 -3.66
C PRO A 78 -4.45 -10.78 -2.19
N SER A 79 -4.54 -12.00 -1.66
CA SER A 79 -4.02 -12.35 -0.33
C SER A 79 -2.72 -13.13 -0.42
N ILE A 80 -1.85 -12.99 0.57
CA ILE A 80 -0.54 -13.66 0.68
C ILE A 80 -0.70 -15.18 0.63
N ARG A 81 -1.79 -15.70 1.18
CA ARG A 81 -2.09 -17.14 1.13
C ARG A 81 -2.37 -17.60 -0.30
N MET A 82 -3.13 -16.81 -1.05
CA MET A 82 -3.39 -17.10 -2.47
C MET A 82 -2.10 -17.00 -3.28
N VAL A 83 -1.24 -16.00 -3.00
CA VAL A 83 0.06 -15.88 -3.66
C VAL A 83 0.96 -17.09 -3.37
N LYS A 84 0.97 -17.61 -2.14
CA LYS A 84 1.70 -18.85 -1.77
C LYS A 84 1.17 -20.07 -2.54
N GLN A 85 -0.11 -20.09 -2.90
CA GLN A 85 -0.75 -21.18 -3.64
C GLN A 85 -0.55 -21.09 -5.17
N ILE A 86 -0.23 -19.91 -5.73
CA ILE A 86 0.02 -19.74 -7.18
C ILE A 86 1.17 -20.63 -7.65
N GLY A 87 2.18 -20.89 -6.80
CA GLY A 87 3.28 -21.82 -7.11
C GLY A 87 2.93 -23.30 -6.98
N GLN A 88 1.78 -23.64 -6.42
CA GLN A 88 1.33 -25.02 -6.18
C GLN A 88 0.34 -25.53 -7.24
N VAL A 89 -0.24 -24.64 -8.05
CA VAL A 89 -1.23 -25.00 -9.08
C VAL A 89 -0.82 -24.41 -10.44
N PRO A 90 -0.20 -25.19 -11.34
CA PRO A 90 0.33 -24.73 -12.62
C PRO A 90 -0.70 -24.00 -13.50
N ALA A 91 -1.96 -24.47 -13.49
CA ALA A 91 -3.05 -23.93 -14.31
C ALA A 91 -3.42 -22.46 -13.99
N VAL A 92 -3.15 -21.98 -12.78
CA VAL A 92 -3.48 -20.61 -12.36
C VAL A 92 -2.41 -19.63 -12.82
N GLY A 93 -1.15 -20.07 -12.91
CA GLY A 93 -0.02 -19.23 -13.31
C GLY A 93 -0.07 -18.78 -14.77
N ASP A 94 -0.50 -19.66 -15.69
CA ASP A 94 -0.57 -19.34 -17.11
C ASP A 94 -1.67 -18.34 -17.46
N SER A 95 -2.80 -18.39 -16.73
CA SER A 95 -3.87 -17.39 -16.84
C SER A 95 -3.45 -16.00 -16.35
N VAL A 96 -2.59 -15.94 -15.33
CA VAL A 96 -2.04 -14.68 -14.77
C VAL A 96 -0.98 -14.06 -15.71
N LYS A 97 -0.24 -14.87 -16.47
CA LYS A 97 0.75 -14.36 -17.45
C LYS A 97 0.08 -13.70 -18.66
N THR A 98 -0.99 -14.28 -19.19
CA THR A 98 -1.78 -13.66 -20.28
C THR A 98 -2.47 -12.36 -19.86
N LEU A 99 -2.67 -12.20 -18.55
CA LEU A 99 -3.28 -11.07 -17.86
C LEU A 99 -2.36 -9.86 -17.70
N LEU A 100 -1.05 -10.08 -17.68
CA LEU A 100 -0.02 -9.04 -17.70
C LEU A 100 0.14 -8.41 -19.10
N SER A 101 -0.81 -8.63 -20.01
CA SER A 101 -0.80 -8.08 -21.36
C SER A 101 -0.90 -6.55 -21.36
N PHE A 102 0.04 -5.92 -22.06
CA PHE A 102 0.22 -4.53 -22.52
C PHE A 102 -0.53 -3.35 -21.85
N ARG A 103 -1.82 -3.48 -21.57
CA ARG A 103 -2.68 -2.42 -21.00
C ARG A 103 -2.26 -2.02 -19.58
N ASN A 104 -1.80 -2.98 -18.79
CA ASN A 104 -1.36 -2.72 -17.42
C ASN A 104 0.06 -2.13 -17.38
N LEU A 105 0.88 -2.36 -18.42
CA LEU A 105 2.24 -1.77 -18.54
C LEU A 105 2.21 -0.24 -18.52
N LEU A 106 1.08 0.36 -18.92
CA LEU A 106 0.82 1.80 -18.84
C LEU A 106 0.93 2.35 -17.40
N PHE A 107 0.60 1.54 -16.38
CA PHE A 107 0.76 1.90 -14.97
C PHE A 107 2.20 1.85 -14.47
N LEU A 108 3.12 1.26 -15.24
CA LEU A 108 4.56 1.21 -14.95
C LEU A 108 5.35 2.26 -15.74
N LEU A 109 4.76 2.81 -16.81
CA LEU A 109 5.39 3.81 -17.68
C LEU A 109 5.71 5.14 -16.96
N ASP A 110 5.08 5.39 -15.83
CA ASP A 110 5.35 6.57 -14.99
C ASP A 110 6.57 6.41 -14.07
N LEU A 111 7.06 5.18 -13.83
CA LEU A 111 8.29 4.93 -13.07
C LEU A 111 9.55 5.56 -13.71
N PRO A 112 9.83 5.40 -15.02
CA PRO A 112 11.02 6.01 -15.62
C PRO A 112 10.98 7.54 -15.54
N LEU A 113 9.80 8.15 -15.66
CA LEU A 113 9.61 9.60 -15.47
C LEU A 113 9.87 10.02 -14.01
N ALA A 114 9.35 9.26 -13.04
CA ALA A 114 9.60 9.49 -11.62
C ALA A 114 11.09 9.31 -11.26
N PHE A 115 11.78 8.37 -11.88
CA PHE A 115 13.22 8.14 -11.71
C PHE A 115 14.04 9.33 -12.19
N LEU A 116 13.75 9.83 -13.39
CA LEU A 116 14.42 11.00 -13.96
C LEU A 116 14.22 12.25 -13.10
N TYR A 117 13.01 12.45 -12.57
CA TYR A 117 12.69 13.55 -11.65
C TYR A 117 13.46 13.47 -10.34
N SER A 118 13.58 12.27 -9.75
CA SER A 118 14.30 12.03 -8.50
C SER A 118 15.80 12.31 -8.65
N ARG A 119 16.40 11.97 -9.80
CA ARG A 119 17.83 12.18 -10.06
C ARG A 119 18.21 13.65 -10.23
N ARG A 120 17.30 14.51 -10.71
CA ARG A 120 17.56 15.92 -11.02
C ARG A 120 17.52 16.85 -9.78
N LYS A 121 16.84 16.45 -8.70
CA LYS A 121 16.76 17.25 -7.46
C LYS A 121 17.81 16.79 -6.43
N ARG A 122 18.90 17.56 -6.30
CA ARG A 122 19.92 17.41 -5.26
C ARG A 122 19.86 18.47 -4.15
N SER A 123 18.75 19.18 -4.00
CA SER A 123 18.64 20.24 -2.99
C SER A 123 18.47 19.64 -1.58
N THR A 124 19.49 19.79 -0.74
CA THR A 124 19.42 19.44 0.67
C THR A 124 18.88 20.63 1.47
N ARG A 125 17.58 20.90 1.36
CA ARG A 125 16.92 21.75 2.36
C ARG A 125 17.00 21.04 3.71
N ARG A 126 17.68 21.68 4.67
CA ARG A 126 17.76 21.23 6.05
C ARG A 126 16.47 21.67 6.75
N PHE A 127 15.73 20.72 7.30
CA PHE A 127 14.56 21.01 8.14
C PHE A 127 14.98 21.03 9.61
N ASN A 128 14.33 21.87 10.41
CA ASN A 128 14.51 21.91 11.85
C ASN A 128 14.12 20.53 12.44
N ARG A 129 14.91 20.04 13.41
CA ARG A 129 14.70 18.74 14.07
C ARG A 129 13.30 18.64 14.70
N TYR A 130 12.80 19.72 15.27
CA TYR A 130 11.44 19.76 15.83
C TYR A 130 10.37 19.52 14.75
N ILE A 131 10.51 20.16 13.59
CA ILE A 131 9.58 20.01 12.46
C ILE A 131 9.67 18.59 11.87
N SER A 132 10.89 18.01 11.82
CA SER A 132 11.08 16.69 11.23
C SER A 132 10.44 15.53 11.97
N TRP A 133 10.16 15.71 13.27
CA TRP A 133 9.48 14.72 14.10
C TRP A 133 8.05 15.14 14.48
N GLY A 134 7.79 16.44 14.61
CA GLY A 134 6.46 16.96 14.96
C GLY A 134 5.41 16.72 13.87
N ILE A 135 5.75 16.94 12.59
CA ILE A 135 4.83 16.70 11.47
C ILE A 135 4.43 15.21 11.37
N PRO A 136 5.36 14.23 11.28
CA PRO A 136 4.96 12.83 11.22
C PRO A 136 4.22 12.39 12.49
N GLY A 137 4.58 12.92 13.66
CA GLY A 137 3.88 12.66 14.92
C GLY A 137 2.42 13.13 14.90
N GLY A 138 2.16 14.35 14.41
CA GLY A 138 0.81 14.87 14.28
C GLY A 138 -0.06 14.07 13.30
N ILE A 139 0.51 13.66 12.16
CA ILE A 139 -0.19 12.80 11.18
C ILE A 139 -0.45 11.40 11.76
N ALA A 140 0.48 10.85 12.52
CA ALA A 140 0.27 9.56 13.18
C ALA A 140 -0.86 9.65 14.22
N LEU A 141 -0.90 10.71 15.02
CA LEU A 141 -1.94 10.93 16.01
C LEU A 141 -3.32 11.05 15.34
N THR A 142 -3.44 11.83 14.27
CA THR A 142 -4.71 11.98 13.54
C THR A 142 -5.17 10.67 12.92
N LEU A 143 -4.24 9.86 12.39
CA LEU A 143 -4.53 8.52 11.88
C LEU A 143 -5.05 7.58 13.00
N VAL A 144 -4.40 7.59 14.17
CA VAL A 144 -4.82 6.76 15.32
C VAL A 144 -6.20 7.17 15.81
N VAL A 145 -6.47 8.46 15.95
CA VAL A 145 -7.79 8.99 16.35
C VAL A 145 -8.86 8.57 15.33
N LEU A 146 -8.58 8.71 14.04
CA LEU A 146 -9.52 8.32 12.98
C LEU A 146 -9.85 6.82 13.04
N LEU A 147 -8.85 5.95 13.23
CA LEU A 147 -9.05 4.51 13.38
C LEU A 147 -9.83 4.16 14.65
N ALA A 148 -9.58 4.85 15.76
CA ALA A 148 -10.31 4.67 17.00
C ALA A 148 -11.80 5.04 16.84
N ILE A 149 -12.11 6.15 16.16
CA ILE A 149 -13.48 6.55 15.83
C ILE A 149 -14.14 5.49 14.95
N LEU A 150 -13.43 4.98 13.94
CA LEU A 150 -13.95 3.96 13.03
C LEU A 150 -14.30 2.65 13.74
N SER A 151 -13.50 2.29 14.76
CA SER A 151 -13.76 1.16 15.65
C SER A 151 -15.03 1.37 16.48
N ARG A 152 -15.20 2.57 17.07
CA ARG A 152 -16.40 2.93 17.84
C ARG A 152 -17.68 2.89 17.00
N LEU A 153 -17.60 3.26 15.71
CA LEU A 153 -18.73 3.30 14.78
C LEU A 153 -19.04 1.95 14.13
N GLY A 154 -18.29 0.88 14.43
CA GLY A 154 -18.47 -0.44 13.79
C GLY A 154 -18.06 -0.49 12.31
N LEU A 155 -17.48 0.60 11.77
CA LEU A 155 -17.07 0.73 10.37
C LEU A 155 -15.64 0.23 10.12
N PHE A 156 -14.93 -0.20 11.17
CA PHE A 156 -13.54 -0.63 11.08
C PHE A 156 -13.37 -1.79 10.07
N GLY A 157 -14.19 -2.83 10.17
CA GLY A 157 -14.13 -3.97 9.24
C GLY A 157 -14.34 -3.56 7.78
N PRO A 158 -15.49 -2.95 7.44
CA PRO A 158 -15.82 -2.55 6.07
C PRO A 158 -14.78 -1.64 5.42
N VAL A 159 -14.23 -0.67 6.17
CA VAL A 159 -13.25 0.28 5.63
C VAL A 159 -11.87 -0.33 5.51
N THR A 160 -11.38 -1.02 6.55
CA THR A 160 -10.02 -1.60 6.53
C THR A 160 -9.87 -2.79 5.58
N ASN A 161 -10.97 -3.44 5.19
CA ASN A 161 -10.95 -4.51 4.19
C ASN A 161 -10.90 -3.99 2.74
N GLN A 162 -11.20 -2.71 2.52
CA GLN A 162 -11.22 -2.08 1.20
C GLN A 162 -10.02 -1.14 1.00
N GLU A 163 -9.44 -0.67 2.10
CA GLU A 163 -8.27 0.21 2.10
C GLU A 163 -6.98 -0.57 1.81
N LEU A 164 -6.20 -0.08 0.84
CA LEU A 164 -5.03 -0.76 0.28
C LEU A 164 -4.02 -1.16 1.36
N PHE A 165 -3.58 -0.24 2.22
CA PHE A 165 -2.50 -0.51 3.16
C PHE A 165 -2.95 -1.42 4.31
N THR A 166 -4.14 -1.16 4.84
CA THR A 166 -4.68 -1.86 6.01
C THR A 166 -5.15 -3.27 5.65
N TYR A 167 -5.67 -3.47 4.43
CA TYR A 167 -6.00 -4.79 3.93
C TYR A 167 -4.75 -5.70 3.93
N HIS A 168 -3.68 -5.25 3.28
CA HIS A 168 -2.42 -6.00 3.21
C HIS A 168 -1.81 -6.20 4.61
N ALA A 169 -1.85 -5.19 5.48
CA ALA A 169 -1.37 -5.34 6.86
C ALA A 169 -2.15 -6.39 7.67
N LYS A 170 -3.48 -6.43 7.53
CA LYS A 170 -4.33 -7.44 8.17
C LYS A 170 -4.08 -8.83 7.61
N ASP A 171 -3.88 -8.94 6.30
CA ASP A 171 -3.62 -10.21 5.65
C ASP A 171 -2.24 -10.79 6.05
N ILE A 172 -1.19 -9.96 6.09
CA ILE A 172 0.14 -10.34 6.63
C ILE A 172 0.01 -10.84 8.06
N LYS A 173 -0.66 -10.07 8.93
CA LYS A 173 -0.85 -10.45 10.34
C LYS A 173 -1.58 -11.79 10.45
N LYS A 174 -2.63 -12.00 9.66
CA LYS A 174 -3.43 -13.23 9.65
C LYS A 174 -2.66 -14.42 9.10
N ALA A 175 -1.78 -14.21 8.12
CA ALA A 175 -0.91 -15.25 7.58
C ALA A 175 0.06 -15.74 8.66
N ILE A 176 0.83 -14.82 9.27
CA ILE A 176 1.82 -15.13 10.30
C ILE A 176 1.18 -15.76 11.53
N MET A 177 0.08 -15.20 12.03
CA MET A 177 -0.55 -15.70 13.26
C MET A 177 -1.16 -17.09 13.09
N LYS A 178 -1.66 -17.44 11.90
CA LYS A 178 -2.19 -18.79 11.65
C LYS A 178 -1.08 -19.82 11.45
N GLU A 179 0.04 -19.42 10.84
CA GLU A 179 1.23 -20.28 10.72
C GLU A 179 1.74 -20.67 12.12
N ASN A 180 1.89 -19.70 13.01
CA ASN A 180 2.25 -19.97 14.42
C ASN A 180 1.28 -20.94 15.12
N ILE A 181 -0.03 -20.83 14.90
CA ILE A 181 -1.00 -21.74 15.52
C ILE A 181 -0.90 -23.17 14.94
N GLY A 182 -0.75 -23.30 13.62
CA GLY A 182 -0.58 -24.60 12.96
C GLY A 182 0.74 -25.29 13.35
N ASP A 183 1.80 -24.52 13.57
CA ASP A 183 3.08 -25.05 14.04
C ASP A 183 2.98 -25.53 15.50
N ILE A 184 2.22 -24.83 16.35
CA ILE A 184 1.97 -25.24 17.75
C ILE A 184 1.10 -26.52 17.82
N GLU A 185 0.06 -26.63 17.00
CA GLU A 185 -0.78 -27.85 16.93
C GLU A 185 0.01 -29.06 16.42
N THR A 186 0.94 -28.88 15.47
CA THR A 186 1.76 -29.99 14.97
C THR A 186 2.87 -30.43 15.93
N LEU A 187 3.34 -29.54 16.81
CA LEU A 187 4.32 -29.86 17.86
C LEU A 187 3.71 -30.48 19.11
N THR A 188 2.41 -30.30 19.35
CA THR A 188 1.69 -30.87 20.50
C THR A 188 1.07 -32.24 20.22
N VAL A 189 1.11 -32.69 18.97
CA VAL A 189 0.59 -34.00 18.50
C VAL A 189 1.71 -35.04 18.29
N LYS A 190 2.96 -34.72 18.66
CA LYS A 190 4.09 -35.66 18.73
C LYS A 190 4.46 -35.96 20.18
#